data_AF-A0A416V127-F1
#
_entry.id   AF-A0A416V127-F1
#
_cell.length_a   1.000
_cell.length_b   1.000
_cell.length_c   1.000
_cell.angle_alpha   90.00
_cell.angle_beta   90.00
_cell.angle_gamma   90.00
#
_symmetry.space_group_name_H-M   'P 1'
#
loop_
_entity.id
_entity.type
_entity.pdbx_description
1 polymer ?
#
loop_
_entity_poly.entity_id
_entity_poly.type
_entity_poly.pdbx_seq_one_letter_code
_entity_poly.pdbx_strand_id
1 'polypeptide(L)'
;MSVDTTKDMPKPVHPLATNILRLHDYLLAPDEVVLFDALVVKSISFHYKTFYYSQQRIEREMRIKRTRFEKIVKMYEEMGWLTTYIDKIPETDGQIRYFYVNFTTLAQPETLGKIVRGESGLFADMQAYMLYHSDMAYKASTPATRQEERKKKKDSEIVEEIRVILQDTMNERRKMYNNGEITDEKPKRTLLMTTLALTTQQKNSLLELNYRYGTEAIRQSFTAYYDCVLEGDSYKPKNLLNYFLSKDKFSSDYGIFTDCLNGFSLAYSGPRKR
;
A
#
# COMPACT_ATOMS: atom_id res chain seq x y z
N MET A 1 0.72 -37.52 -14.83
CA MET A 1 0.27 -36.24 -15.41
C MET A 1 -0.44 -35.48 -14.31
N SER A 2 0.29 -34.62 -13.61
CA SER A 2 -0.24 -33.81 -12.52
C SER A 2 -0.92 -32.59 -13.14
N VAL A 3 -2.23 -32.47 -12.94
CA VAL A 3 -3.02 -31.33 -13.42
C VAL A 3 -2.68 -30.13 -12.53
N ASP A 4 -2.06 -29.14 -13.15
CA ASP A 4 -1.76 -27.83 -12.57
C ASP A 4 -3.08 -27.06 -12.34
N THR A 5 -3.52 -26.95 -11.09
CA THR A 5 -4.80 -26.33 -10.69
C THR A 5 -4.68 -24.87 -10.23
N THR A 6 -3.69 -24.11 -10.71
CA THR A 6 -3.65 -22.65 -10.52
C THR A 6 -4.01 -21.89 -11.79
N LYS A 7 -5.09 -22.29 -12.48
CA LYS A 7 -5.67 -21.45 -13.52
C LYS A 7 -6.65 -20.49 -12.84
N ASP A 8 -6.24 -19.23 -12.69
CA ASP A 8 -7.14 -18.15 -12.26
C ASP A 8 -8.41 -18.21 -13.12
N MET A 9 -9.56 -18.42 -12.46
CA MET A 9 -10.85 -18.44 -13.13
C MET A 9 -11.07 -17.07 -13.79
N PRO A 10 -11.45 -17.02 -15.09
CA PRO A 10 -11.66 -15.75 -15.77
C PRO A 10 -12.75 -14.95 -15.07
N LYS A 11 -12.52 -13.65 -14.89
CA LYS A 11 -13.48 -12.76 -14.24
C LYS A 11 -14.83 -12.81 -14.99
N PRO A 12 -15.95 -13.09 -14.30
CA PRO A 12 -17.26 -13.12 -14.94
C PRO A 12 -17.67 -11.72 -15.44
N VAL A 13 -18.50 -11.68 -16.48
CA VAL A 13 -19.12 -10.45 -16.99
C VAL A 13 -20.04 -9.88 -15.90
N HIS A 14 -20.06 -8.55 -15.72
CA HIS A 14 -20.89 -7.97 -14.66
C HIS A 14 -22.40 -8.08 -15.00
N PRO A 15 -23.22 -8.69 -14.13
CA PRO A 15 -24.64 -8.91 -14.41
C PRO A 15 -25.55 -7.80 -13.89
N LEU A 16 -25.00 -6.86 -13.09
CA LEU A 16 -25.73 -5.73 -12.50
C LEU A 16 -26.59 -4.96 -13.52
N ALA A 17 -27.69 -4.36 -13.06
CA ALA A 17 -28.73 -3.78 -13.89
C ALA A 17 -28.20 -2.58 -14.68
N THR A 18 -27.84 -2.83 -15.94
CA THR A 18 -27.37 -1.80 -16.86
C THR A 18 -28.41 -1.37 -17.88
N ASN A 19 -29.51 -2.12 -18.01
CA ASN A 19 -30.58 -1.82 -18.96
C ASN A 19 -31.96 -2.29 -18.43
N ILE A 20 -33.01 -1.75 -19.04
CA ILE A 20 -34.41 -1.99 -18.62
C ILE A 20 -34.85 -3.45 -18.79
N LEU A 21 -34.24 -4.19 -19.73
CA LEU A 21 -34.58 -5.58 -19.98
C LEU A 21 -34.19 -6.46 -18.78
N ARG A 22 -33.02 -6.22 -18.18
CA ARG A 22 -32.57 -6.93 -16.98
C ARG A 22 -33.46 -6.65 -15.77
N LEU A 23 -34.12 -5.50 -15.68
CA LEU A 23 -35.03 -5.21 -14.56
C LEU A 23 -36.20 -6.20 -14.46
N HIS A 24 -36.62 -6.82 -15.57
CA HIS A 24 -37.70 -7.82 -15.55
C HIS A 24 -37.32 -9.11 -14.81
N ASP A 25 -36.03 -9.41 -14.76
CA ASP A 25 -35.49 -10.60 -14.09
C ASP A 25 -35.33 -10.38 -12.57
N TYR A 26 -35.32 -9.13 -12.10
CA TYR A 26 -35.32 -8.83 -10.67
C TYR A 26 -36.71 -9.02 -10.05
N LEU A 27 -36.71 -9.43 -8.79
CA LEU A 27 -37.89 -9.49 -7.90
C LEU A 27 -38.02 -8.25 -7.03
N LEU A 28 -37.01 -7.38 -7.05
CA LEU A 28 -36.95 -6.11 -6.33
C LEU A 28 -37.62 -4.98 -7.12
N ALA A 29 -38.14 -3.97 -6.42
CA ALA A 29 -38.59 -2.73 -7.04
C ALA A 29 -37.41 -1.95 -7.66
N PRO A 30 -37.63 -1.04 -8.62
CA PRO A 30 -36.53 -0.33 -9.29
C PRO A 30 -35.60 0.43 -8.35
N ASP A 31 -36.13 1.05 -7.29
CA ASP A 31 -35.34 1.77 -6.30
C ASP A 31 -34.52 0.84 -5.39
N GLU A 32 -35.07 -0.33 -5.08
CA GLU A 32 -34.38 -1.42 -4.40
C GLU A 32 -33.20 -1.91 -5.27
N VAL A 33 -33.42 -2.22 -6.55
CA VAL A 33 -32.36 -2.68 -7.48
C VAL A 33 -31.21 -1.67 -7.56
N VAL A 34 -31.52 -0.38 -7.73
CA VAL A 34 -30.48 0.68 -7.82
C VAL A 34 -29.63 0.72 -6.53
N LEU A 35 -30.27 0.60 -5.37
CA LEU A 35 -29.54 0.58 -4.10
C LEU A 35 -28.72 -0.70 -3.94
N PHE A 36 -29.26 -1.86 -4.32
CA PHE A 36 -28.58 -3.15 -4.31
C PHE A 36 -27.28 -3.09 -5.13
N ASP A 37 -27.39 -2.71 -6.41
CA ASP A 37 -26.26 -2.62 -7.32
C ASP A 37 -25.18 -1.66 -6.78
N ALA A 38 -25.60 -0.52 -6.25
CA ALA A 38 -24.67 0.46 -5.70
C ALA A 38 -23.95 -0.04 -4.43
N LEU A 39 -24.63 -0.79 -3.56
CA LEU A 39 -24.01 -1.38 -2.38
C LEU A 39 -22.99 -2.45 -2.77
N VAL A 40 -23.31 -3.29 -3.76
CA VAL A 40 -22.38 -4.30 -4.32
C VAL A 40 -21.16 -3.60 -4.92
N VAL A 41 -21.35 -2.61 -5.80
CA VAL A 41 -20.26 -1.87 -6.44
C VAL A 41 -19.40 -1.14 -5.41
N LYS A 42 -20.01 -0.52 -4.39
CA LYS A 42 -19.26 0.11 -3.31
C LYS A 42 -18.44 -0.90 -2.53
N SER A 43 -19.02 -2.03 -2.13
CA SER A 43 -18.24 -3.03 -1.39
C SER A 43 -16.99 -3.47 -2.16
N ILE A 44 -17.11 -3.71 -3.46
CA ILE A 44 -15.97 -4.03 -4.34
C ILE A 44 -14.96 -2.87 -4.38
N SER A 45 -15.44 -1.63 -4.54
CA SER A 45 -14.58 -0.44 -4.63
C SER A 45 -13.86 -0.12 -3.31
N PHE A 46 -14.42 -0.54 -2.18
CA PHE A 46 -13.83 -0.42 -0.85
C PHE A 46 -13.08 -1.70 -0.42
N HIS A 47 -12.66 -2.52 -1.40
CA HIS A 47 -11.87 -3.73 -1.18
C HIS A 47 -12.51 -4.70 -0.19
N TYR A 48 -13.84 -4.86 -0.29
CA TYR A 48 -14.65 -5.78 0.52
C TYR A 48 -14.66 -5.48 2.03
N LYS A 49 -14.18 -4.30 2.44
CA LYS A 49 -14.25 -3.81 3.82
C LYS A 49 -15.57 -3.09 4.08
N THR A 50 -15.84 -2.80 5.35
CA THR A 50 -16.93 -1.90 5.74
C THR A 50 -16.72 -0.53 5.11
N PHE A 51 -17.81 0.09 4.65
CA PHE A 51 -17.75 1.40 4.04
C PHE A 51 -18.88 2.30 4.55
N TYR A 52 -18.62 3.60 4.55
CA TYR A 52 -19.64 4.60 4.84
C TYR A 52 -20.35 5.05 3.57
N TYR A 53 -21.67 5.26 3.66
CA TYR A 53 -22.41 5.95 2.64
C TYR A 53 -23.44 6.89 3.26
N SER A 54 -23.29 8.20 3.02
CA SER A 54 -24.12 9.21 3.67
C SER A 54 -25.55 9.20 3.16
N GLN A 55 -26.51 9.36 4.07
CA GLN A 55 -27.93 9.43 3.73
C GLN A 55 -28.23 10.56 2.73
N GLN A 56 -27.63 11.73 2.93
CA GLN A 56 -27.80 12.87 2.03
C GLN A 56 -27.32 12.57 0.62
N ARG A 57 -26.23 11.79 0.49
CA ARG A 57 -25.67 11.42 -0.80
C ARG A 57 -26.54 10.37 -1.50
N ILE A 58 -27.03 9.36 -0.76
CA ILE A 58 -28.00 8.37 -1.28
C ILE A 58 -29.26 9.07 -1.81
N GLU A 59 -29.83 9.99 -1.03
CA GLU A 59 -31.02 10.73 -1.44
C GLU A 59 -30.77 11.61 -2.67
N ARG A 60 -29.58 12.22 -2.76
CA ARG A 60 -29.18 13.06 -3.90
C ARG A 60 -28.95 12.22 -5.17
N GLU A 61 -28.19 11.13 -5.07
CA GLU A 61 -27.74 10.32 -6.21
C GLU A 61 -28.83 9.36 -6.70
N MET A 62 -29.60 8.75 -5.80
CA MET A 62 -30.56 7.69 -6.14
C MET A 62 -32.02 8.13 -6.01
N ARG A 63 -32.28 9.33 -5.50
CA ARG A 63 -33.64 9.86 -5.24
C ARG A 63 -34.48 9.00 -4.28
N ILE A 64 -33.82 8.22 -3.42
CA ILE A 64 -34.48 7.40 -2.39
C ILE A 64 -34.59 8.23 -1.11
N LYS A 65 -35.83 8.56 -0.70
CA LYS A 65 -36.09 9.28 0.55
C LYS A 65 -35.73 8.42 1.76
N ARG A 66 -35.35 9.07 2.88
CA ARG A 66 -34.94 8.40 4.13
C ARG A 66 -35.87 7.29 4.59
N THR A 67 -37.19 7.54 4.65
CA THR A 67 -38.16 6.53 5.13
C THR A 67 -38.22 5.29 4.24
N ARG A 68 -38.07 5.46 2.93
CA ARG A 68 -38.01 4.35 1.98
C ARG A 68 -36.66 3.63 2.09
N PHE A 69 -35.57 4.38 2.17
CA PHE A 69 -34.23 3.84 2.36
C PHE A 69 -34.14 2.91 3.57
N GLU A 70 -34.64 3.32 4.74
CA GLU A 70 -34.62 2.50 5.96
C GLU A 70 -35.39 1.18 5.78
N LYS A 71 -36.52 1.20 5.06
CA LYS A 71 -37.28 -0.02 4.74
C LYS A 71 -36.47 -0.96 3.85
N ILE A 72 -35.80 -0.43 2.83
CA ILE A 72 -34.99 -1.23 1.91
C ILE A 72 -33.78 -1.85 2.65
N VAL A 73 -33.08 -1.05 3.47
CA VAL A 73 -31.93 -1.55 4.25
C VAL A 73 -32.37 -2.66 5.20
N LYS A 74 -33.48 -2.47 5.93
CA LYS A 74 -34.00 -3.50 6.84
C LYS A 74 -34.34 -4.79 6.08
N MET A 75 -34.99 -4.68 4.92
CA MET A 75 -35.27 -5.84 4.06
C MET A 75 -33.99 -6.57 3.64
N TYR A 76 -32.92 -5.85 3.29
CA TYR A 76 -31.63 -6.45 2.93
C TYR A 76 -30.89 -7.09 4.11
N GLU A 77 -31.00 -6.51 5.30
CA GLU A 77 -30.49 -7.11 6.53
C GLU A 77 -31.27 -8.40 6.88
N GLU A 78 -32.59 -8.40 6.71
CA GLU A 78 -33.44 -9.59 6.87
C GLU A 78 -33.10 -10.70 5.85
N MET A 79 -32.61 -10.34 4.66
CA MET A 79 -32.07 -11.30 3.69
C MET A 79 -30.68 -11.84 4.08
N GLY A 80 -30.02 -11.26 5.09
CA GLY A 80 -28.78 -11.76 5.68
C GLY A 80 -27.49 -11.44 4.90
N TRP A 81 -27.59 -10.76 3.75
CA TRP A 81 -26.42 -10.40 2.96
C TRP A 81 -25.88 -9.01 3.26
N LEU A 82 -26.69 -8.13 3.83
CA LEU A 82 -26.26 -6.79 4.25
C LEU A 82 -26.17 -6.76 5.78
N THR A 83 -25.13 -6.10 6.29
CA THR A 83 -25.04 -5.76 7.70
C THR A 83 -24.74 -4.28 7.82
N THR A 84 -25.48 -3.57 8.66
CA THR A 84 -25.18 -2.16 8.98
C THR A 84 -24.94 -1.95 10.46
N TYR A 85 -24.10 -0.97 10.77
CA TYR A 85 -23.95 -0.47 12.14
C TYR A 85 -23.75 1.04 12.14
N ILE A 86 -24.07 1.68 13.25
CA ILE A 86 -23.94 3.14 13.42
C ILE A 86 -22.80 3.40 14.39
N ASP A 87 -21.89 4.28 13.99
CA ASP A 87 -20.80 4.78 14.84
C ASP A 87 -20.93 6.30 15.05
N LYS A 88 -20.36 6.78 16.16
CA LYS A 88 -20.28 8.22 16.45
C LYS A 88 -19.06 8.82 15.80
N ILE A 89 -19.19 10.04 15.29
CA ILE A 89 -18.03 10.80 14.84
C ILE A 89 -17.30 11.29 16.11
N PRO A 90 -15.98 11.05 16.27
CA PRO A 90 -15.27 11.48 17.49
C PRO A 90 -15.32 12.99 17.76
N GLU A 91 -15.49 13.78 16.69
CA GLU A 91 -15.36 15.24 16.70
C GLU A 91 -16.71 15.98 16.58
N THR A 92 -17.83 15.26 16.36
CA THR A 92 -19.17 15.85 16.24
C THR A 92 -20.23 14.91 16.79
N ASP A 93 -21.39 15.42 17.23
CA ASP A 93 -22.57 14.58 17.58
C ASP A 93 -23.22 13.89 16.36
N GLY A 94 -22.54 13.88 15.20
CA GLY A 94 -22.98 13.20 14.01
C GLY A 94 -22.89 11.67 14.12
N GLN A 95 -23.82 11.00 13.46
CA GLN A 95 -23.86 9.54 13.34
C GLN A 95 -23.50 9.11 11.91
N ILE A 96 -22.64 8.10 11.80
CA ILE A 96 -22.19 7.54 10.52
C ILE A 96 -22.66 6.08 10.45
N ARG A 97 -23.40 5.73 9.40
CA ARG A 97 -23.79 4.35 9.12
C ARG A 97 -22.77 3.67 8.22
N TYR A 98 -22.20 2.57 8.71
CA TYR A 98 -21.34 1.69 7.93
C TYR A 98 -22.14 0.51 7.37
N PHE A 99 -21.70 0.04 6.21
CA PHE A 99 -22.30 -1.07 5.48
C PHE A 99 -21.24 -2.15 5.24
N TYR A 100 -21.67 -3.40 5.34
CA TYR A 100 -20.90 -4.58 4.97
C TYR A 100 -21.76 -5.49 4.10
N VAL A 101 -21.20 -5.93 2.98
CA VAL A 101 -21.87 -6.82 2.01
C VAL A 101 -21.22 -8.20 2.10
N ASN A 102 -22.02 -9.20 2.45
CA ASN A 102 -21.60 -10.58 2.54
C ASN A 102 -21.86 -11.31 1.21
N PHE A 103 -20.83 -11.33 0.35
CA PHE A 103 -20.87 -12.00 -0.95
C PHE A 103 -21.10 -13.50 -0.86
N THR A 104 -20.66 -14.15 0.22
CA THR A 104 -20.87 -15.58 0.46
C THR A 104 -22.35 -15.88 0.63
N THR A 105 -23.06 -15.10 1.45
CA THR A 105 -24.52 -15.25 1.62
C THR A 105 -25.26 -14.85 0.35
N LEU A 106 -24.83 -13.79 -0.34
CA LEU A 106 -25.42 -13.32 -1.61
C LEU A 106 -25.34 -14.35 -2.74
N ALA A 107 -24.29 -15.16 -2.78
CA ALA A 107 -24.10 -16.20 -3.78
C ALA A 107 -25.01 -17.43 -3.57
N GLN A 108 -25.60 -17.58 -2.38
CA GLN A 108 -26.48 -18.70 -2.08
C GLN A 108 -27.77 -18.61 -2.90
N PRO A 109 -28.21 -19.71 -3.55
CA PRO A 109 -29.44 -19.71 -4.34
C PRO A 109 -30.66 -19.19 -3.58
N GLU A 110 -30.77 -19.50 -2.29
CA GLU A 110 -31.90 -19.12 -1.43
C GLU A 110 -31.97 -17.61 -1.18
N THR A 111 -30.81 -16.97 -1.08
CA THR A 111 -30.71 -15.52 -0.89
C THR A 111 -30.86 -14.80 -2.23
N LEU A 112 -30.11 -15.24 -3.24
CA LEU A 112 -30.16 -14.65 -4.57
C LEU A 112 -31.55 -14.79 -5.20
N GLY A 113 -32.25 -15.89 -4.92
CA GLY A 113 -33.61 -16.16 -5.39
C GLY A 113 -34.67 -15.22 -4.83
N LYS A 114 -34.33 -14.40 -3.82
CA LYS A 114 -35.17 -13.30 -3.34
C LYS A 114 -34.93 -11.99 -4.09
N ILE A 115 -33.85 -11.92 -4.87
CA ILE A 115 -33.40 -10.72 -5.59
C ILE A 115 -33.64 -10.86 -7.09
N VAL A 116 -33.32 -12.02 -7.65
CA VAL A 116 -33.42 -12.35 -9.08
C VAL A 116 -34.21 -13.64 -9.26
N ARG A 117 -35.07 -13.70 -10.27
CA ARG A 117 -35.85 -14.92 -10.61
C ARG A 117 -34.91 -16.06 -10.96
N GLY A 118 -35.05 -17.19 -10.27
CA GLY A 118 -34.20 -18.38 -10.46
C GLY A 118 -34.19 -18.96 -11.88
N GLU A 119 -35.28 -18.78 -12.63
CA GLU A 119 -35.43 -19.28 -14.01
C GLU A 119 -34.78 -18.37 -15.07
N SER A 120 -34.34 -17.16 -14.69
CA SER A 120 -33.76 -16.20 -15.62
C SER A 120 -32.29 -16.55 -15.93
N GLY A 121 -31.84 -16.25 -17.15
CA GLY A 121 -30.41 -16.31 -17.49
C GLY A 121 -29.56 -15.40 -16.61
N LEU A 122 -30.13 -14.28 -16.14
CA LEU A 122 -29.48 -13.35 -15.22
C LEU A 122 -29.12 -14.01 -13.88
N PHE A 123 -29.90 -14.98 -13.41
CA PHE A 123 -29.65 -15.64 -12.14
C PHE A 123 -28.30 -16.36 -12.12
N ALA A 124 -28.02 -17.13 -13.17
CA ALA A 124 -26.76 -17.86 -13.30
C ALA A 124 -25.57 -16.89 -13.37
N ASP A 125 -25.70 -15.81 -14.15
CA ASP A 125 -24.67 -14.78 -14.25
C ASP A 125 -24.43 -14.09 -12.89
N MET A 126 -25.51 -13.74 -12.18
CA MET A 126 -25.42 -13.17 -10.83
C MET A 126 -24.77 -14.11 -9.83
N GLN A 127 -25.14 -15.38 -9.84
CA GLN A 127 -24.56 -16.35 -8.94
C GLN A 127 -23.06 -16.48 -9.19
N ALA A 128 -22.63 -16.61 -10.45
CA ALA A 128 -21.22 -16.66 -10.81
C ALA A 128 -20.47 -15.39 -10.38
N TYR A 129 -21.08 -14.22 -10.56
CA TYR A 129 -20.49 -12.94 -10.16
C TYR A 129 -20.34 -12.80 -8.63
N MET A 130 -21.35 -13.19 -7.86
CA MET A 130 -21.29 -13.17 -6.39
C MET A 130 -20.31 -14.20 -5.85
N LEU A 131 -20.23 -15.40 -6.44
CA LEU A 131 -19.23 -16.41 -6.09
C LEU A 131 -17.80 -15.91 -6.33
N TYR A 132 -17.55 -15.28 -7.48
CA TYR A 132 -16.27 -14.65 -7.77
C TYR A 132 -15.90 -13.60 -6.71
N HIS A 133 -16.84 -12.72 -6.36
CA HIS A 133 -16.59 -11.69 -5.36
C HIS A 133 -16.51 -12.22 -3.92
N SER A 134 -17.13 -13.37 -3.63
CA SER A 134 -16.92 -14.10 -2.36
C SER A 134 -15.48 -14.59 -2.25
N ASP A 135 -14.93 -15.21 -3.30
CA ASP A 135 -13.51 -15.61 -3.33
C ASP A 135 -12.57 -14.38 -3.23
N MET A 136 -12.87 -13.30 -3.94
CA MET A 136 -12.08 -12.06 -3.83
C MET A 136 -12.14 -11.44 -2.43
N ALA A 137 -13.30 -11.46 -1.77
CA ALA A 137 -13.45 -10.99 -0.39
C ALA A 137 -12.69 -11.89 0.59
N TYR A 138 -12.72 -13.21 0.37
CA TYR A 138 -11.91 -14.17 1.13
C TYR A 138 -10.42 -13.90 0.94
N LYS A 139 -9.95 -13.68 -0.30
CA LYS A 139 -8.56 -13.31 -0.61
C LYS A 139 -8.14 -11.98 0.02
N ALA A 140 -9.03 -10.99 0.03
CA ALA A 140 -8.77 -9.69 0.65
C ALA A 140 -8.71 -9.76 2.20
N SER A 141 -9.44 -10.71 2.80
CA SER A 141 -9.45 -10.94 4.26
C SER A 141 -8.41 -11.97 4.74
N THR A 142 -7.87 -12.79 3.85
CA THR A 142 -6.81 -13.77 4.16
C THR A 142 -5.40 -13.14 4.15
N PRO A 143 -4.42 -13.75 4.84
CA PRO A 143 -3.12 -13.17 5.19
C PRO A 143 -2.17 -12.73 4.04
N ALA A 144 -2.57 -12.77 2.77
CA ALA A 144 -1.75 -12.22 1.67
C ALA A 144 -1.57 -10.69 1.79
N THR A 145 -2.61 -9.96 2.23
CA THR A 145 -2.51 -8.54 2.62
C THR A 145 -1.63 -8.35 3.86
N ARG A 146 -1.63 -9.28 4.83
CA ARG A 146 -0.69 -9.26 5.96
C ARG A 146 0.75 -9.50 5.53
N GLN A 147 1.02 -10.31 4.51
CA GLN A 147 2.39 -10.51 4.02
C GLN A 147 2.92 -9.26 3.32
N GLU A 148 2.09 -8.59 2.51
CA GLU A 148 2.45 -7.29 1.93
C GLU A 148 2.60 -6.19 2.98
N GLU A 149 1.72 -6.13 3.98
CA GLU A 149 1.84 -5.20 5.11
C GLU A 149 3.06 -5.51 5.99
N ARG A 150 3.34 -6.79 6.27
CA ARG A 150 4.56 -7.22 6.98
C ARG A 150 5.81 -6.91 6.19
N LYS A 151 5.79 -7.09 4.86
CA LYS A 151 6.90 -6.72 3.99
C LYS A 151 7.11 -5.21 4.01
N LYS A 152 6.06 -4.40 3.83
CA LYS A 152 6.14 -2.93 3.94
C LYS A 152 6.65 -2.48 5.31
N LYS A 153 6.20 -3.13 6.39
CA LYS A 153 6.67 -2.85 7.74
C LYS A 153 8.16 -3.20 7.90
N LYS A 154 8.57 -4.40 7.46
CA LYS A 154 9.97 -4.84 7.48
C LYS A 154 10.87 -3.92 6.64
N ASP A 155 10.40 -3.51 5.47
CA ASP A 155 11.13 -2.60 4.58
C ASP A 155 11.27 -1.21 5.22
N SER A 156 10.23 -0.75 5.93
CA SER A 156 10.29 0.49 6.71
C SER A 156 11.29 0.39 7.88
N GLU A 157 11.35 -0.75 8.56
CA GLU A 157 12.31 -1.00 9.65
C GLU A 157 13.75 -1.01 9.13
N ILE A 158 14.00 -1.69 8.01
CA ILE A 158 15.32 -1.72 7.33
C ILE A 158 15.76 -0.31 6.92
N VAL A 159 14.86 0.47 6.30
CA VAL A 159 15.18 1.84 5.87
C VAL A 159 15.51 2.73 7.07
N GLU A 160 14.80 2.54 8.18
CA GLU A 160 15.06 3.27 9.41
C GLU A 160 16.44 2.93 10.01
N GLU A 161 16.79 1.64 10.03
CA GLU A 161 18.10 1.16 10.46
C GLU A 161 19.23 1.78 9.61
N ILE A 162 19.08 1.74 8.28
CA ILE A 162 20.06 2.34 7.36
C ILE A 162 20.16 3.86 7.60
N ARG A 163 19.03 4.56 7.82
CA ARG A 163 19.04 6.00 8.09
C ARG A 163 19.84 6.33 9.34
N VAL A 164 19.65 5.57 10.42
CA VAL A 164 20.40 5.75 11.67
C VAL A 164 21.88 5.52 11.43
N ILE A 165 22.26 4.44 10.73
CA ILE A 165 23.66 4.14 10.40
C ILE A 165 24.31 5.27 9.59
N LEU A 166 23.63 5.77 8.56
CA LEU A 166 24.15 6.89 7.76
C LEU A 166 24.31 8.15 8.61
N GLN A 167 23.32 8.47 9.44
CA GLN A 167 23.37 9.64 10.33
C GLN A 167 24.52 9.54 11.34
N ASP A 168 24.66 8.39 11.99
CA ASP A 168 25.70 8.16 12.99
C ASP A 168 27.08 8.22 12.33
N THR A 169 27.23 7.63 11.14
CA THR A 169 28.45 7.75 10.33
C THR A 169 28.75 9.21 10.00
N MET A 170 27.77 10.00 9.54
CA MET A 170 27.98 11.43 9.26
C MET A 170 28.46 12.18 10.50
N ASN A 171 27.82 11.94 11.64
CA ASN A 171 28.11 12.65 12.89
C ASN A 171 29.47 12.24 13.48
N GLU A 172 29.82 10.96 13.40
CA GLU A 172 31.15 10.44 13.78
C GLU A 172 32.24 11.10 12.92
N ARG A 173 32.08 11.09 11.59
CA ARG A 173 33.08 11.67 10.68
C ARG A 173 33.18 13.19 10.82
N ARG A 174 32.08 13.90 11.07
CA ARG A 174 32.13 15.33 11.42
C ARG A 174 32.93 15.59 12.68
N LYS A 175 32.81 14.73 13.70
CA LYS A 175 33.60 14.85 14.93
C LYS A 175 35.08 14.64 14.64
N MET A 176 35.43 13.60 13.90
CA MET A 176 36.82 13.33 13.47
C MET A 176 37.39 14.50 12.65
N TYR A 177 36.63 15.01 11.68
CA TYR A 177 36.99 16.20 10.89
C TYR A 177 37.22 17.43 11.77
N ASN A 178 36.30 17.74 12.69
CA ASN A 178 36.44 18.87 13.62
C ASN A 178 37.67 18.74 14.53
N ASN A 179 38.10 17.52 14.83
CA ASN A 179 39.30 17.24 15.59
C ASN A 179 40.59 17.30 14.76
N GLY A 180 40.49 17.38 13.43
CA GLY A 180 41.61 17.31 12.49
C GLY A 180 42.09 15.89 12.18
N GLU A 181 41.30 14.86 12.52
CA GLU A 181 41.67 13.45 12.30
C GLU A 181 41.47 13.00 10.84
N ILE A 182 40.75 13.77 10.03
CA ILE A 182 40.49 13.47 8.60
C ILE A 182 41.39 14.32 7.70
N THR A 183 41.60 15.60 8.03
CA THR A 183 42.34 16.56 7.21
C THR A 183 43.72 16.93 7.78
N ASP A 184 44.22 16.19 8.78
CA ASP A 184 45.45 16.44 9.57
C ASP A 184 45.55 17.80 10.30
N GLU A 185 44.66 18.74 9.98
CA GLU A 185 44.54 20.05 10.61
C GLU A 185 43.10 20.30 11.10
N LYS A 186 42.96 21.06 12.19
CA LYS A 186 41.65 21.46 12.69
C LYS A 186 41.02 22.51 11.77
N PRO A 187 39.78 22.32 11.32
CA PRO A 187 39.14 23.25 10.42
C PRO A 187 38.83 24.57 11.12
N LYS A 188 38.91 25.68 10.38
CA LYS A 188 38.54 27.02 10.87
C LYS A 188 37.07 27.14 11.27
N ARG A 189 36.21 26.28 10.71
CA ARG A 189 34.78 26.20 11.02
C ARG A 189 34.42 24.74 11.28
N THR A 190 33.84 24.49 12.44
CA THR A 190 33.37 23.16 12.82
C THR A 190 32.02 22.85 12.19
N LEU A 191 31.80 21.58 11.88
CA LEU A 191 30.52 21.07 11.42
C LEU A 191 29.67 20.62 12.61
N LEU A 192 28.42 21.08 12.66
CA LEU A 192 27.46 20.69 13.68
C LEU A 192 26.94 19.28 13.44
N MET A 193 26.46 18.63 14.50
CA MET A 193 25.73 17.36 14.35
C MET A 193 24.41 17.60 13.61
N THR A 194 23.99 16.63 12.80
CA THR A 194 22.77 16.74 12.00
C THR A 194 21.90 15.51 12.10
N THR A 195 20.59 15.75 11.93
CA THR A 195 19.61 14.70 11.70
C THR A 195 19.41 14.47 10.21
N LEU A 196 19.25 13.20 9.83
CA LEU A 196 19.09 12.81 8.43
C LEU A 196 17.62 12.58 8.10
N ALA A 197 17.05 13.42 7.24
CA ALA A 197 15.72 13.22 6.69
C ALA A 197 15.81 12.61 5.28
N LEU A 198 15.06 11.53 5.03
CA LEU A 198 15.05 10.83 3.75
C LEU A 198 13.76 11.09 2.97
N THR A 199 13.90 11.42 1.69
CA THR A 199 12.79 11.43 0.73
C THR A 199 12.38 10.01 0.34
N THR A 200 11.17 9.84 -0.18
CA THR A 200 10.67 8.53 -0.63
C THR A 200 11.59 7.88 -1.67
N GLN A 201 12.14 8.68 -2.59
CA GLN A 201 13.09 8.19 -3.61
C GLN A 201 14.37 7.64 -2.98
N GLN A 202 14.94 8.35 -1.99
CA GLN A 202 16.15 7.91 -1.29
C GLN A 202 15.89 6.63 -0.48
N LYS A 203 14.74 6.53 0.20
CA LYS A 203 14.33 5.32 0.94
C LYS A 203 14.28 4.10 0.02
N ASN A 204 13.65 4.23 -1.15
CA ASN A 204 13.56 3.14 -2.12
C ASN A 204 14.94 2.74 -2.66
N SER A 205 15.81 3.71 -2.90
CA SER A 205 17.16 3.47 -3.43
C SER A 205 18.05 2.75 -2.41
N LEU A 206 17.98 3.16 -1.14
CA LEU A 206 18.69 2.52 -0.03
C LEU A 206 18.20 1.10 0.22
N LEU A 207 16.89 0.87 0.13
CA LEU A 207 16.31 -0.47 0.27
C LEU A 207 16.82 -1.40 -0.84
N GLU A 208 16.90 -0.92 -2.08
CA GLU A 208 17.45 -1.68 -3.20
C GLU A 208 18.93 -2.02 -3.00
N LEU A 209 19.74 -1.04 -2.59
CA LEU A 209 21.15 -1.27 -2.25
C LEU A 209 21.28 -2.31 -1.13
N ASN A 210 20.42 -2.24 -0.11
CA ASN A 210 20.46 -3.19 1.00
C ASN A 210 20.16 -4.61 0.57
N TYR A 211 19.18 -4.81 -0.32
CA TYR A 211 18.89 -6.14 -0.83
C TYR A 211 20.01 -6.70 -1.72
N ARG A 212 20.77 -5.85 -2.40
CA ARG A 212 21.87 -6.27 -3.28
C ARG A 212 23.18 -6.50 -2.51
N TYR A 213 23.51 -5.63 -1.56
CA TYR A 213 24.84 -5.56 -0.95
C TYR A 213 24.85 -5.65 0.59
N GLY A 214 23.69 -5.45 1.23
CA GLY A 214 23.54 -5.43 2.68
C GLY A 214 23.90 -4.11 3.36
N THR A 215 23.42 -3.95 4.59
CA THR A 215 23.58 -2.74 5.41
C THR A 215 25.04 -2.38 5.67
N GLU A 216 25.89 -3.39 5.86
CA GLU A 216 27.32 -3.23 6.13
C GLU A 216 28.04 -2.54 4.97
N ALA A 217 27.80 -3.01 3.75
CA ALA A 217 28.37 -2.43 2.54
C ALA A 217 27.91 -0.97 2.36
N ILE A 218 26.66 -0.65 2.71
CA ILE A 218 26.17 0.73 2.72
C ILE A 218 26.96 1.60 3.69
N ARG A 219 27.20 1.14 4.91
CA ARG A 219 28.00 1.90 5.88
C ARG A 219 29.42 2.16 5.36
N GLN A 220 30.08 1.11 4.86
CA GLN A 220 31.46 1.18 4.38
C GLN A 220 31.61 2.13 3.19
N SER A 221 30.77 1.93 2.16
CA SER A 221 30.74 2.81 0.99
C SER A 221 30.47 4.27 1.39
N PHE A 222 29.47 4.49 2.24
CA PHE A 222 29.10 5.84 2.65
C PHE A 222 30.18 6.50 3.52
N THR A 223 30.92 5.73 4.31
CA THR A 223 32.07 6.23 5.08
C THR A 223 33.14 6.80 4.16
N ALA A 224 33.60 6.01 3.18
CA ALA A 224 34.61 6.47 2.22
C ALA A 224 34.10 7.66 1.40
N TYR A 225 32.84 7.62 0.95
CA TYR A 225 32.22 8.73 0.25
C TYR A 225 32.23 10.02 1.07
N TYR A 226 31.85 9.93 2.35
CA TYR A 226 31.71 11.11 3.19
C TYR A 226 33.06 11.71 3.59
N ASP A 227 34.07 10.88 3.83
CA ASP A 227 35.45 11.34 4.06
C ASP A 227 35.97 12.11 2.83
N CYS A 228 35.76 11.59 1.62
CA CYS A 228 36.08 12.30 0.37
C CYS A 228 35.33 13.63 0.17
N VAL A 229 34.12 13.76 0.73
CA VAL A 229 33.35 15.03 0.72
C VAL A 229 33.93 16.01 1.74
N LEU A 230 34.38 15.53 2.91
CA LEU A 230 34.95 16.35 3.99
C LEU A 230 36.34 16.87 3.63
N GLU A 231 37.18 16.04 3.02
CA GLU A 231 38.48 16.44 2.46
C GLU A 231 38.31 17.50 1.35
N GLY A 232 37.19 17.47 0.63
CA GLY A 232 36.84 18.50 -0.35
C GLY A 232 37.59 18.40 -1.68
N ASP A 233 38.37 17.34 -1.88
CA ASP A 233 39.18 17.14 -3.08
C ASP A 233 38.46 16.33 -4.17
N SER A 234 37.64 15.34 -3.79
CA SER A 234 37.06 14.38 -4.74
C SER A 234 35.57 14.60 -5.03
N TYR A 235 34.76 15.00 -4.02
CA TYR A 235 33.32 15.17 -4.19
C TYR A 235 32.79 16.50 -3.62
N LYS A 236 32.05 17.25 -4.45
CA LYS A 236 31.36 18.50 -4.06
C LYS A 236 29.86 18.45 -4.40
N PRO A 237 29.10 17.55 -3.76
CA PRO A 237 27.71 17.32 -4.11
C PRO A 237 26.82 18.50 -3.71
N LYS A 238 25.92 18.94 -4.60
CA LYS A 238 24.85 19.90 -4.25
C LYS A 238 23.85 19.29 -3.26
N ASN A 239 23.60 17.99 -3.38
CA ASN A 239 22.81 17.21 -2.43
C ASN A 239 23.57 15.92 -2.11
N LEU A 240 23.96 15.79 -0.84
CA LEU A 240 24.84 14.73 -0.37
C LEU A 240 24.34 13.34 -0.73
N LEU A 241 23.07 13.05 -0.43
CA LEU A 241 22.51 11.71 -0.63
C LEU A 241 22.10 11.45 -2.08
N ASN A 242 21.58 12.44 -2.80
CA ASN A 242 21.18 12.22 -4.19
C ASN A 242 22.38 11.92 -5.09
N TYR A 243 23.54 12.51 -4.77
CA TYR A 243 24.76 12.21 -5.51
C TYR A 243 25.28 10.80 -5.20
N PHE A 244 25.32 10.43 -3.92
CA PHE A 244 25.68 9.07 -3.48
C PHE A 244 24.77 7.98 -4.08
N LEU A 245 23.46 8.25 -4.13
CA LEU A 245 22.43 7.35 -4.66
C LEU A 245 22.14 7.57 -6.14
N SER A 246 23.02 8.27 -6.86
CA SER A 246 22.82 8.49 -8.28
C SER A 246 22.94 7.17 -9.06
N LYS A 247 21.97 6.93 -9.95
CA LYS A 247 21.99 5.79 -10.86
C LYS A 247 22.56 6.19 -12.20
N ASP A 248 23.38 5.31 -12.76
CA ASP A 248 23.73 5.39 -14.17
C ASP A 248 22.48 5.21 -15.04
N LYS A 249 22.36 6.04 -16.08
CA LYS A 249 21.16 6.06 -16.93
C LYS A 249 21.04 4.82 -17.83
N PHE A 250 22.13 4.09 -18.05
CA PHE A 250 22.20 2.96 -18.96
C PHE A 250 22.25 1.62 -18.22
N SER A 251 23.03 1.52 -17.13
CA SER A 251 23.14 0.27 -16.35
C SER A 251 22.16 0.18 -15.18
N SER A 252 21.54 1.29 -14.78
CA SER A 252 20.76 1.40 -13.53
C SER A 252 21.55 1.06 -12.25
N ASP A 253 22.88 1.02 -12.33
CA ASP A 253 23.76 0.78 -11.19
C ASP A 253 24.10 2.06 -10.44
N TYR A 254 24.46 1.91 -9.17
CA TYR A 254 24.87 3.00 -8.30
C TYR A 254 26.39 3.20 -8.39
N GLY A 255 26.86 3.85 -9.45
CA GLY A 255 28.29 4.00 -9.74
C GLY A 255 29.10 4.62 -8.58
N ILE A 256 28.62 5.73 -8.01
CA ILE A 256 29.28 6.39 -6.88
C ILE A 256 29.36 5.46 -5.66
N PHE A 257 28.29 4.73 -5.38
CA PHE A 257 28.25 3.75 -4.28
C PHE A 257 29.30 2.65 -4.49
N THR A 258 29.37 2.06 -5.68
CA THR A 258 30.31 0.97 -5.96
C THR A 258 31.75 1.44 -5.91
N ASP A 259 32.03 2.62 -6.45
CA ASP A 259 33.37 3.21 -6.46
C ASP A 259 33.85 3.49 -5.03
N CYS A 260 32.98 4.05 -4.19
CA CYS A 260 33.30 4.32 -2.79
C CYS A 260 33.41 3.03 -1.96
N LEU A 261 32.63 1.98 -2.28
CA LEU A 261 32.75 0.68 -1.61
C LEU A 261 34.11 0.04 -1.90
N ASN A 262 34.53 0.06 -3.16
CA ASN A 262 35.87 -0.43 -3.55
C ASN A 262 36.97 0.44 -2.92
N GLY A 263 36.79 1.75 -2.92
CA GLY A 263 37.69 2.70 -2.27
C GLY A 263 37.83 2.43 -0.76
N PHE A 264 36.73 2.09 -0.08
CA PHE A 264 36.76 1.71 1.33
C PHE A 264 37.64 0.46 1.55
N SER A 265 37.48 -0.56 0.70
CA SER A 265 38.33 -1.76 0.80
C SER A 265 39.82 -1.44 0.60
N LEU A 266 40.17 -0.47 -0.24
CA LEU A 266 41.57 -0.08 -0.45
C LEU A 266 42.12 0.77 0.70
N ALA A 267 41.35 1.74 1.19
CA ALA A 267 41.80 2.70 2.19
C ALA A 267 41.76 2.17 3.63
N TYR A 268 40.84 1.26 3.95
CA TYR A 268 40.57 0.83 5.33
C TYR A 268 40.88 -0.65 5.60
N SER A 269 41.28 -1.45 4.59
CA SER A 269 41.66 -2.87 4.76
C SER A 269 43.16 -3.11 4.92
N GLY A 270 44.00 -2.07 4.90
CA GLY A 270 45.44 -2.19 5.13
C GLY A 270 45.78 -2.39 6.62
N PRO A 271 46.95 -2.99 6.96
CA PRO A 271 47.36 -3.16 8.35
C PRO A 271 47.55 -1.78 8.99
N ARG A 272 46.83 -1.52 10.08
CA ARG A 272 47.03 -0.33 10.92
C ARG A 272 48.52 -0.28 11.30
N LYS A 273 49.24 0.74 10.84
CA LYS A 273 50.57 1.05 11.38
C LYS A 273 50.38 1.30 12.88
N ARG A 274 50.90 0.37 13.69
CA ARG A 274 51.10 0.55 15.12
C ARG A 274 52.24 1.51 15.36
#